data_AF-T1BXE8-F1
#
_entry.id   AF-T1BXE8-F1
#
_cell.length_a   1.000
_cell.length_b   1.000
_cell.length_c   1.000
_cell.angle_alpha   90.00
_cell.angle_beta   90.00
_cell.angle_gamma   90.00
#
_symmetry.space_group_name_H-M   'P 1'
#
loop_
_entity.id
_entity.type
_entity.pdbx_description
1 polymer ?
#
loop_
_entity_poly.entity_id
_entity_poly.type
_entity_poly.pdbx_seq_one_letter_code
_entity_poly.pdbx_strand_id
1 'polypeptide(L)' 'MLFEAWLQLRGEVSPERAIKSIAQGRKLALTHNLGGAPGECVSFVSIVG' A
#
# COMPACT_ATOMS: atom_id res chain seq x y z
N MET A 1 5.14 1.72 -3.09
CA MET A 1 3.76 2.11 -2.73
C MET A 1 3.49 2.11 -1.23
N LEU A 2 4.52 1.87 -0.40
CA LEU A 2 4.40 1.81 1.06
C LEU A 2 3.85 3.10 1.70
N PHE A 3 4.24 4.28 1.21
CA PHE A 3 3.77 5.55 1.76
C PHE A 3 2.26 5.76 1.56
N GLU A 4 1.71 5.36 0.42
CA GLU A 4 0.26 5.45 0.19
C GLU A 4 -0.49 4.49 1.12
N ALA A 5 0.02 3.27 1.33
CA ALA A 5 -0.56 2.35 2.31
C ALA A 5 -0.55 2.97 3.73
N TRP A 6 0.53 3.66 4.10
CA TRP A 6 0.62 4.37 5.38
C TRP A 6 -0.44 5.47 5.52
N LEU A 7 -0.60 6.33 4.52
CA LEU A 7 -1.63 7.37 4.54
C LEU A 7 -3.04 6.79 4.64
N GLN A 8 -3.35 5.76 3.84
CA GLN A 8 -4.66 5.12 3.80
C GLN A 8 -5.02 4.50 5.16
N LEU A 9 -4.08 3.74 5.75
CA LEU A 9 -4.28 3.07 7.04
C LEU A 9 -4.48 4.05 8.21
N ARG A 10 -3.88 5.25 8.12
CA ARG A 10 -4.02 6.31 9.14
C ARG A 10 -5.18 7.27 8.87
N GLY A 11 -5.85 7.15 7.72
CA GLY A 11 -6.91 8.09 7.32
C GLY A 11 -6.38 9.49 7.00
N GLU A 12 -5.10 9.61 6.61
CA GLU A 12 -4.46 10.89 6.25
C GLU A 12 -4.60 11.22 4.75
N VAL A 13 -5.28 10.36 3.98
CA VAL A 13 -5.60 10.63 2.58
C VAL A 13 -6.78 11.59 2.44
N SER A 14 -6.86 12.25 1.28
CA SER A 14 -8.03 13.05 0.95
C SER A 14 -9.27 12.17 0.73
N PRO A 15 -10.49 12.66 1.07
CA PRO A 15 -11.71 11.85 1.02
C PRO A 15 -11.97 11.20 -0.34
N GLU A 16 -11.63 11.89 -1.43
CA GLU A 16 -11.81 11.43 -2.80
C GLU A 16 -10.87 10.28 -3.20
N ARG A 17 -9.79 10.05 -2.43
CA ARG A 17 -8.83 8.95 -2.63
C ARG A 17 -8.92 7.85 -1.58
N ALA A 18 -9.80 8.00 -0.60
CA ALA A 18 -9.95 7.04 0.48
C ALA A 18 -10.43 5.66 -0.02
N ILE A 19 -9.69 4.61 0.35
CA ILE A 19 -10.07 3.24 0.03
C ILE A 19 -11.21 2.82 0.96
N LYS A 20 -12.39 2.57 0.36
CA LYS A 20 -13.63 2.22 1.09
C LYS A 20 -13.47 1.05 2.07
N SER A 21 -12.65 0.08 1.73
CA SER A 21 -12.47 -1.12 2.55
C SER A 21 -11.73 -0.83 3.87
N ILE A 22 -10.90 0.21 3.92
CA ILE A 22 -10.29 0.70 5.17
C ILE A 22 -11.37 1.33 6.07
N ALA A 23 -12.28 2.13 5.49
CA ALA A 23 -13.43 2.71 6.20
C ALA A 23 -14.40 1.62 6.72
N GLN A 24 -14.47 0.47 6.05
CA GLN A 24 -15.22 -0.71 6.48
C GLN A 24 -14.48 -1.55 7.55
N GLY A 25 -13.32 -1.09 8.04
CA GLY A 25 -12.61 -1.70 9.16
C GLY A 25 -11.44 -2.59 8.78
N ARG A 26 -11.05 -2.71 7.50
CA ARG A 26 -9.81 -3.43 7.15
C ARG A 26 -8.60 -2.65 7.64
N LYS A 27 -7.65 -3.35 8.26
CA LYS A 27 -6.46 -2.75 8.91
C LYS A 27 -5.13 -3.21 8.32
N LEU A 28 -5.13 -4.08 7.32
CA LEU A 28 -3.90 -4.55 6.68
C LEU A 28 -3.88 -4.12 5.21
N ALA A 29 -2.72 -3.72 4.73
CA ALA A 29 -2.42 -3.41 3.33
C ALA A 29 -1.24 -4.27 2.85
N LEU A 30 -1.21 -4.57 1.54
CA LEU A 30 -0.09 -5.22 0.88
C LEU A 30 0.55 -4.21 -0.08
N THR A 31 1.88 -4.10 -0.04
CA THR A 31 2.65 -3.42 -1.07
C THR A 31 3.59 -4.40 -1.75
N HIS A 32 3.67 -4.30 -3.07
CA HIS A 32 4.60 -5.04 -3.89
C HIS A 32 5.35 -4.03 -4.76
N ASN A 33 6.66 -3.94 -4.57
CA ASN A 33 7.55 -3.10 -5.32
C ASN A 33 8.51 -3.98 -6.12
N LEU A 34 8.64 -3.69 -7.41
CA LEU A 34 9.63 -4.31 -8.28
C LEU A 34 10.69 -3.28 -8.64
N GLY A 35 11.96 -3.65 -8.57
CA GLY A 35 13.08 -2.80 -8.98
C GLY A 35 14.16 -3.59 -9.68
N GLY A 36 14.82 -2.98 -10.66
CA GLY A 36 15.83 -3.63 -11.50
C GLY A 36 15.40 -3.74 -12.96
N ALA A 37 16.30 -4.29 -13.78
CA ALA A 37 16.07 -4.51 -15.21
C ALA A 37 15.38 -5.88 -15.46
N PRO A 38 14.69 -6.06 -16.60
CA PRO A 38 14.12 -7.35 -16.97
C PRO A 38 15.16 -8.48 -16.88
N GLY A 39 14.85 -9.53 -16.11
CA GLY A 39 15.75 -10.66 -15.85
C GLY A 39 16.60 -10.55 -14.59
N GLU A 40 16.71 -9.36 -13.99
CA GLU A 40 17.46 -9.10 -12.75
C GLU A 40 16.62 -8.35 -11.70
N CYS A 41 15.30 -8.35 -11.86
CA CYS A 41 14.41 -7.66 -10.93
C CYS A 41 14.44 -8.29 -9.54
N VAL A 42 14.43 -7.45 -8.52
CA VAL A 42 14.16 -7.82 -7.13
C VAL A 42 12.74 -7.42 -6.77
N SER A 43 12.03 -8.35 -6.13
CA SER A 43 10.68 -8.14 -5.60
C SER A 43 10.76 -7.85 -4.10
N PHE A 44 10.17 -6.74 -3.68
CA PHE A 44 9.87 -6.44 -2.29
C PHE A 44 8.36 -6.57 -2.08
N VAL A 45 7.95 -7.52 -1.22
CA VAL A 45 6.56 -7.74 -0.83
C VAL A 45 6.44 -7.59 0.68
N SER A 46 5.48 -6.79 1.14
CA SER A 46 5.20 -6.66 2.57
C SER A 46 3.71 -6.51 2.84
N ILE A 47 3.27 -7.06 3.97
CA ILE A 47 1.97 -6.78 4.58
C ILE A 47 2.22 -5.85 5.77
N VAL A 48 1.47 -4.75 5.84
CA VAL A 48 1.58 -3.71 6.88
C VAL A 48 0.21 -3.34 7.42
N GLY A 49 0.12 -2.91 8.67
CA GLY A 49 -1.14 -2.55 9.31
C GLY A 49 -0.99 -2.14 10.76
#